data_AF-A0A1I5XS68-F1
#
_entry.id   AF-A0A1I5XS68-F1
#
_cell.length_a   1.000
_cell.length_b   1.000
_cell.length_c   1.000
_cell.angle_alpha   90.00
_cell.angle_beta   90.00
_cell.angle_gamma   90.00
#
_symmetry.space_group_name_H-M   'P 1'
#
loop_
_entity.id
_entity.type
_entity.pdbx_description
1 polymer ?
#
loop_
_entity_poly.entity_id
_entity_poly.type
_entity_poly.pdbx_seq_one_letter_code
_entity_poly.pdbx_strand_id
1 'polypeptide(L)'
;MNHDLSNKTEYSVLQYYEYELRNSEHNKEYLVFNNALSTKFTVLAFPIKGKSIGYVAVLVNSEGTPETKVVPQADFVVTEKAYIAVKKETVLPSEIDKFIAAHVR
;
A
#
# COMPACT_ATOMS: atom_id res chain seq x y z
N MET A 1 -15.39 18.18 -13.26
CA MET A 1 -15.70 16.75 -13.50
C MET A 1 -14.39 16.02 -13.72
N ASN A 2 -13.83 15.33 -12.71
CA ASN A 2 -12.59 14.54 -12.87
C ASN A 2 -12.35 13.53 -11.71
N HIS A 3 -13.06 13.67 -10.58
CA HIS A 3 -12.91 12.78 -9.43
C HIS A 3 -13.28 11.31 -9.76
N ASP A 4 -14.31 11.07 -10.57
CA ASP A 4 -14.76 9.71 -10.89
C ASP A 4 -13.75 8.89 -11.69
N LEU A 5 -13.05 9.51 -12.66
CA LEU A 5 -12.03 8.82 -13.45
C LEU A 5 -10.78 8.53 -12.63
N SER A 6 -10.36 9.48 -11.79
CA SER A 6 -9.26 9.26 -10.83
C SER A 6 -9.60 8.12 -9.88
N ASN A 7 -10.78 8.13 -9.26
CA ASN A 7 -11.22 7.08 -8.33
C ASN A 7 -11.29 5.70 -8.99
N LYS A 8 -11.79 5.59 -10.22
CA LYS A 8 -11.82 4.32 -10.97
C LYS A 8 -10.40 3.80 -11.26
N THR A 9 -9.48 4.70 -11.60
CA THR A 9 -8.08 4.35 -11.87
C THR A 9 -7.39 3.86 -10.61
N GLU A 10 -7.54 4.58 -9.50
CA GLU A 10 -6.99 4.20 -8.19
C GLU A 10 -7.53 2.84 -7.72
N TYR A 11 -8.84 2.62 -7.85
CA TYR A 11 -9.47 1.35 -7.51
C TYR A 11 -8.93 0.20 -8.37
N SER A 12 -8.77 0.42 -9.68
CA SER A 12 -8.23 -0.59 -10.60
C SER A 12 -6.79 -0.97 -10.25
N VAL A 13 -5.96 0.02 -9.87
CA VAL A 13 -4.60 -0.21 -9.38
C VAL A 13 -4.62 -1.05 -8.11
N LEU A 14 -5.38 -0.64 -7.10
CA LEU A 14 -5.45 -1.37 -5.82
C LEU A 14 -5.98 -2.79 -6.00
N GLN A 15 -7.02 -2.99 -6.82
CA GLN A 15 -7.59 -4.30 -7.08
C GLN A 15 -6.60 -5.23 -7.80
N TYR A 16 -5.84 -4.71 -8.75
CA TYR A 16 -4.79 -5.47 -9.42
C TYR A 16 -3.74 -5.95 -8.40
N TYR A 17 -3.19 -5.06 -7.59
CA TYR A 17 -2.15 -5.43 -6.63
C TYR A 17 -2.67 -6.33 -5.51
N GLU A 18 -3.91 -6.14 -5.07
CA GLU A 18 -4.50 -7.08 -4.12
C GLU A 18 -4.61 -8.48 -4.72
N TYR A 19 -5.10 -8.62 -5.95
CA TYR A 19 -5.21 -9.92 -6.62
C TYR A 19 -3.85 -10.61 -6.76
N GLU A 20 -2.84 -9.88 -7.26
CA GLU A 20 -1.48 -10.42 -7.44
C GLU A 20 -0.84 -10.86 -6.12
N LEU A 21 -1.07 -10.09 -5.06
CA LEU A 21 -0.38 -10.31 -3.79
C LEU A 21 -1.16 -11.20 -2.81
N ARG A 22 -2.45 -11.48 -3.04
CA ARG A 22 -3.32 -12.22 -2.10
C ARG A 22 -2.74 -13.57 -1.65
N ASN A 23 -2.07 -14.27 -2.56
CA ASN A 23 -1.51 -15.60 -2.32
C ASN A 23 0.03 -15.61 -2.26
N SER A 24 0.66 -14.44 -2.26
CA SER A 24 2.12 -14.35 -2.18
C SER A 24 2.61 -14.67 -0.77
N GLU A 25 3.67 -15.47 -0.67
CA GLU A 25 4.34 -15.75 0.60
C GLU A 25 4.99 -14.50 1.19
N HIS A 26 5.05 -14.42 2.53
CA HIS A 26 5.69 -13.31 3.25
C HIS A 26 7.22 -13.36 3.22
N ASN A 27 7.80 -13.38 2.03
CA ASN A 27 9.24 -13.44 1.83
C ASN A 27 9.93 -12.06 1.95
N LYS A 28 9.15 -10.97 1.95
CA LYS A 28 9.62 -9.60 2.15
C LYS A 28 8.79 -8.87 3.18
N GLU A 29 9.45 -8.04 3.99
CA GLU A 29 8.81 -7.21 5.03
C GLU A 29 7.95 -6.08 4.45
N TYR A 30 8.23 -5.67 3.22
CA TYR A 30 7.42 -4.73 2.45
C TYR A 30 7.72 -4.88 0.95
N LEU A 31 6.85 -4.30 0.12
CA LEU A 31 7.00 -4.17 -1.32
C LEU A 31 6.73 -2.71 -1.72
N VAL A 32 7.43 -2.22 -2.74
CA VAL A 32 7.21 -0.91 -3.35
C VAL A 32 7.05 -1.07 -4.84
N PHE A 33 5.97 -0.52 -5.38
CA PHE A 33 5.68 -0.49 -6.80
C PHE A 33 5.53 0.96 -7.25
N ASN A 34 6.64 1.55 -7.67
CA ASN A 34 6.65 2.87 -8.28
C ASN A 34 6.02 2.80 -9.68
N ASN A 35 5.27 3.85 -10.04
CA ASN A 35 4.56 3.93 -11.32
C ASN A 35 3.69 2.70 -11.59
N ALA A 36 2.95 2.28 -10.57
CA ALA A 36 2.04 1.15 -10.56
C ALA A 36 1.11 1.15 -11.79
N LEU A 37 1.10 0.06 -12.55
CA LEU A 37 0.37 -0.07 -13.83
C LEU A 37 0.66 1.06 -14.84
N SER A 38 1.91 1.52 -14.91
CA SER A 38 2.34 2.65 -15.76
C SER A 38 1.60 3.97 -15.46
N THR A 39 1.04 4.10 -14.27
CA THR A 39 0.40 5.33 -13.81
C THR A 39 1.38 6.20 -13.01
N LYS A 40 0.89 7.33 -12.48
CA LYS A 40 1.64 8.13 -11.51
C LYS A 40 1.70 7.48 -10.13
N PHE A 41 0.91 6.45 -9.86
CA PHE A 41 0.71 5.98 -8.50
C PHE A 41 1.87 5.13 -7.98
N THR A 42 2.10 5.20 -6.67
CA THR A 42 2.97 4.28 -5.94
C THR A 42 2.11 3.42 -5.03
N VAL A 43 2.30 2.09 -5.11
CA VAL A 43 1.69 1.12 -4.21
C VAL A 43 2.75 0.60 -3.26
N LEU A 44 2.46 0.65 -1.97
CA LEU A 44 3.20 -0.07 -0.94
C LEU A 44 2.43 -1.34 -0.60
N ALA A 45 3.13 -2.42 -0.27
CA ALA A 45 2.48 -3.61 0.25
C ALA A 45 3.15 -4.11 1.52
N PHE A 46 2.34 -4.48 2.52
CA PHE A 46 2.80 -4.98 3.81
C PHE A 46 2.16 -6.33 4.14
N PRO A 47 2.88 -7.26 4.81
CA PRO A 47 2.32 -8.55 5.19
C PRO A 47 1.04 -8.44 6.04
N ILE A 48 0.00 -9.21 5.70
CA ILE A 48 -1.20 -9.30 6.52
C ILE A 48 -0.85 -9.91 7.89
N LYS A 49 -1.28 -9.27 8.97
CA LYS A 49 -0.99 -9.71 10.33
C LYS A 49 -1.56 -11.10 10.60
N GLY A 50 -0.72 -11.99 11.18
CA GLY A 50 -1.13 -13.33 11.60
C GLY A 50 -1.38 -14.32 10.45
N LYS A 51 -0.99 -13.98 9.22
CA LYS A 51 -1.01 -14.89 8.08
C LYS A 51 0.40 -15.22 7.63
N SER A 52 0.56 -16.30 6.87
CA SER A 52 1.82 -16.68 6.21
C SER A 52 1.89 -16.24 4.74
N ILE A 53 0.75 -15.83 4.18
CA ILE A 53 0.59 -15.36 2.80
C ILE A 53 -0.30 -14.12 2.76
N GLY A 54 -0.18 -13.34 1.68
CA GLY A 54 -1.04 -12.20 1.39
C GLY A 54 -0.52 -10.87 1.90
N TYR A 55 -0.57 -9.83 1.07
CA TYR A 55 -0.19 -8.48 1.45
C TYR A 55 -1.37 -7.52 1.41
N VAL A 56 -1.32 -6.50 2.27
CA VAL A 56 -2.16 -5.31 2.21
C VAL A 56 -1.49 -4.28 1.33
N ALA A 57 -2.14 -3.91 0.22
CA ALA A 57 -1.71 -2.86 -0.69
C ALA A 57 -2.25 -1.50 -0.22
N VAL A 58 -1.38 -0.48 -0.21
CA VAL A 58 -1.66 0.91 0.19
C VAL A 58 -1.26 1.84 -0.95
N LEU A 59 -2.20 2.67 -1.43
CA LEU A 59 -1.92 3.67 -2.46
C LEU A 59 -1.39 4.96 -1.83
N VAL A 60 -0.17 5.35 -2.18
CA VAL A 60 0.57 6.42 -1.47
C VAL A 60 0.16 7.82 -1.92
N ASN A 61 0.01 8.04 -3.22
CA ASN A 61 -0.16 9.37 -3.82
C ASN A 61 -1.53 9.50 -4.51
N SER A 62 -2.56 9.05 -3.79
CA SER A 62 -3.96 9.19 -4.18
C SER A 62 -4.59 10.43 -3.51
N GLU A 63 -5.71 10.90 -4.06
CA GLU A 63 -6.52 11.92 -3.38
C GLU A 63 -7.50 11.25 -2.38
N GLY A 64 -7.59 11.77 -1.15
CA GLY A 64 -8.51 11.30 -0.11
C GLY A 64 -7.83 10.65 1.09
N THR A 65 -8.64 10.07 2.01
CA THR A 65 -8.10 9.54 3.27
C THR A 65 -7.43 8.18 3.08
N PRO A 66 -6.28 7.94 3.75
CA PRO A 66 -5.53 6.69 3.62
C PRO A 66 -6.36 5.43 3.82
N GLU A 67 -7.31 5.38 4.77
CA GLU A 67 -8.03 4.14 5.09
C GLU A 67 -8.88 3.62 3.92
N THR A 68 -9.32 4.52 3.04
CA THR A 68 -10.11 4.17 1.84
C THR A 68 -9.25 3.67 0.69
N LYS A 69 -7.92 3.73 0.83
CA LYS A 69 -6.93 3.46 -0.22
C LYS A 69 -6.05 2.26 0.12
N VAL A 70 -6.65 1.35 0.88
CA VAL A 70 -6.05 0.11 1.37
C VAL A 70 -6.89 -1.09 0.97
N VAL A 71 -6.26 -2.11 0.38
CA VAL A 71 -6.95 -3.35 -0.01
C VAL A 71 -6.01 -4.57 0.19
N PRO A 72 -6.49 -5.68 0.80
CA PRO A 72 -7.79 -5.81 1.44
C PRO A 72 -7.85 -4.99 2.73
N GLN A 73 -9.07 -4.76 3.21
CA GLN A 73 -9.32 -4.15 4.51
C GLN A 73 -8.97 -5.18 5.60
N ALA A 74 -7.71 -5.21 5.98
CA ALA A 74 -7.14 -6.13 6.94
C ALA A 74 -6.01 -5.45 7.74
N ASP A 75 -5.79 -5.91 8.96
CA ASP A 75 -4.63 -5.49 9.75
C ASP A 75 -3.34 -5.99 9.08
N PHE A 76 -2.33 -5.13 9.08
CA PHE A 76 -0.98 -5.43 8.61
C PHE A 76 0.05 -5.00 9.65
N VAL A 77 1.24 -5.57 9.55
CA VAL A 77 2.36 -5.24 10.43
C VAL A 77 3.47 -4.61 9.60
N VAL A 78 4.03 -3.54 10.13
CA VAL A 78 5.22 -2.89 9.58
C VAL A 78 6.31 -2.99 10.62
N THR A 79 7.45 -3.57 10.27
CA THR A 79 8.61 -3.56 11.17
C THR A 79 9.26 -2.17 11.14
N GLU A 80 9.92 -1.75 12.22
CA GLU A 80 10.66 -0.48 12.23
C GLU A 80 11.67 -0.39 11.06
N LYS A 81 12.33 -1.52 10.77
CA LYS A 81 13.26 -1.65 9.65
C LYS A 81 12.57 -1.41 8.31
N ALA A 82 11.41 -2.04 8.08
CA ALA A 82 10.62 -1.83 6.86
C ALA A 82 10.18 -0.38 6.73
N TYR A 83 9.70 0.23 7.82
CA TYR A 83 9.26 1.63 7.83
C TYR A 83 10.39 2.59 7.46
N ILE A 84 11.58 2.43 8.04
CA ILE A 84 12.75 3.25 7.69
C ILE A 84 13.16 3.04 6.23
N ALA A 85 13.10 1.80 5.74
CA ALA A 85 13.49 1.48 4.37
C ALA A 85 12.52 2.08 3.35
N VAL A 86 11.20 1.97 3.58
CA VAL A 86 10.16 2.63 2.75
C VAL A 86 10.41 4.13 2.65
N LYS A 87 10.71 4.81 3.77
CA LYS A 87 10.96 6.26 3.77
C LYS A 87 12.24 6.68 3.03
N LYS A 88 13.19 5.76 2.85
CA LYS A 88 14.38 6.00 2.02
C LYS A 88 14.10 5.77 0.54
N GLU A 89 13.24 4.81 0.22
CA GLU A 89 12.93 4.41 -1.16
C GLU A 89 11.82 5.30 -1.78
N THR A 90 10.93 5.86 -0.98
CA THR A 90 9.76 6.61 -1.45
C THR A 90 9.42 7.79 -0.55
N VAL A 91 9.05 8.91 -1.16
CA VAL A 91 8.53 10.09 -0.45
C VAL A 91 7.07 9.82 -0.07
N LEU A 92 6.79 9.76 1.22
CA LEU A 92 5.44 9.57 1.75
C LEU A 92 4.76 10.90 2.04
N PRO A 93 3.52 11.13 1.58
CA PRO A 93 2.68 12.20 2.08
C PRO A 93 2.46 12.05 3.60
N SER A 94 2.32 13.17 4.31
CA SER A 94 2.27 13.17 5.78
C SER A 94 1.16 12.27 6.35
N GLU A 95 0.00 12.20 5.70
CA GLU A 95 -1.12 11.36 6.15
C GLU A 95 -0.81 9.86 6.00
N ILE A 96 -0.17 9.47 4.89
CA ILE A 96 0.27 8.09 4.65
C ILE A 96 1.39 7.71 5.62
N ASP A 97 2.35 8.61 5.85
CA ASP A 97 3.44 8.39 6.81
C ASP A 97 2.89 8.12 8.22
N LYS A 98 1.93 8.94 8.69
CA LYS A 98 1.24 8.75 9.97
C LYS A 98 0.44 7.45 10.01
N PHE A 99 -0.29 7.13 8.94
CA PHE A 99 -1.06 5.91 8.83
C PHE A 99 -0.17 4.66 8.93
N ILE A 100 0.94 4.63 8.20
CA ILE A 100 1.91 3.53 8.26
C ILE A 100 2.57 3.46 9.64
N ALA A 101 2.98 4.61 10.20
CA ALA A 101 3.59 4.68 11.53
C ALA A 101 2.71 4.09 12.64
N ALA A 102 1.38 4.23 12.55
CA ALA A 102 0.44 3.64 13.50
C ALA A 102 0.47 2.10 13.53
N HIS A 103 0.94 1.48 12.45
CA HIS A 103 1.06 0.03 12.28
C HIS A 103 2.48 -0.51 12.55
N VAL A 104 3.42 0.37 12.92
CA VAL A 104 4.79 -0.02 13.26
C VAL A 104 4.82 -0.75 14.61
N ARG A 105 5.42 -1.94 14.64
CA ARG A 105 5.56 -2.78 15.84
C ARG A 105 6.93 -3.46 15.88
#